data_AF-K1RHI6-F1
#
_entry.id   AF-K1RHI6-F1
#
_cell.length_a   1.000
_cell.length_b   1.000
_cell.length_c   1.000
_cell.angle_alpha   90.00
_cell.angle_beta   90.00
_cell.angle_gamma   90.00
#
_symmetry.space_group_name_H-M   'P 1'
#
loop_
_entity.id
_entity.type
_entity.pdbx_description
1 polymer ?
#
loop_
_entity_poly.entity_id
_entity_poly.type
_entity_poly.pdbx_seq_one_letter_code
_entity_poly.pdbx_strand_id
1 'polypeptide(L)'
;MIGFLSSAWPFRGLEKTFCATTTKAISNLEELLKMSSRVISRIINTLPILIVAFVCVEYKRRLKSQAVQDRVRLQKEEKPIPLPTLMSKLKNEADLKDLEFTRVELEGEFDHDREVVIGYRANQQPHLTPKGSRWQKGVYIVTPFKLKETGDTVLVNRGWVPLQLADPKARVGGQVTGTLKILGLLRSTEKKNPFDFRPSQDSFNEKFFSYLNVDDIAKYLGTKCVFVDAVCSFYSRRGTIFKPTQLIIRSITLSVSNTLGNG
;
A
#
# COMPACT_ATOMS: atom_id res chain seq x y z
N MET A 1 -31.57 -32.91 38.95
CA MET A 1 -30.95 -32.41 37.70
C MET A 1 -30.88 -30.90 37.75
N ILE A 2 -29.66 -30.38 37.79
CA ILE A 2 -29.23 -29.06 37.31
C ILE A 2 -29.85 -27.84 38.02
N GLY A 3 -29.12 -27.31 39.01
CA GLY A 3 -29.13 -25.87 39.27
C GLY A 3 -28.19 -25.15 38.29
N PHE A 4 -28.32 -23.82 38.12
CA PHE A 4 -27.19 -22.93 37.87
C PHE A 4 -27.60 -21.46 38.04
N LEU A 5 -27.11 -20.90 39.15
CA LEU A 5 -26.59 -19.55 39.35
C LEU A 5 -27.03 -18.43 38.38
N SER A 6 -27.76 -17.49 38.99
CA SER A 6 -27.71 -16.06 38.71
C SER A 6 -26.26 -15.58 38.51
N SER A 7 -25.89 -15.26 37.28
CA SER A 7 -24.72 -14.44 36.97
C SER A 7 -25.13 -13.31 36.04
N ALA A 8 -25.07 -12.10 36.58
CA ALA A 8 -25.28 -10.84 35.89
C ALA A 8 -24.40 -10.74 34.64
N TRP A 9 -25.04 -10.55 33.48
CA TRP A 9 -24.39 -10.13 32.24
C TRP A 9 -24.66 -8.63 32.01
N PRO A 10 -23.66 -7.83 31.60
CA PRO A 10 -23.77 -6.38 31.50
C PRO A 10 -24.30 -5.98 30.11
N PHE A 11 -25.61 -6.10 29.89
CA PHE A 11 -26.26 -5.61 28.66
C PHE A 11 -27.20 -4.41 28.89
N ARG A 12 -27.02 -3.65 29.98
CA ARG A 12 -27.86 -2.46 30.30
C ARG A 12 -27.47 -1.16 29.57
N GLY A 13 -26.56 -1.22 28.59
CA GLY A 13 -26.02 -0.04 27.90
C GLY A 13 -26.50 0.18 26.46
N LEU A 14 -26.89 -0.86 25.73
CA LEU A 14 -27.28 -0.75 24.32
C LEU A 14 -28.76 -0.36 24.11
N GLU A 15 -29.64 -0.70 25.06
CA GLU A 15 -31.07 -0.35 24.94
C GLU A 15 -31.29 1.17 24.98
N LYS A 16 -30.50 1.90 25.78
CA LYS A 16 -30.62 3.35 25.92
C LYS A 16 -30.13 4.11 24.68
N THR A 17 -29.07 3.64 24.03
CA THR A 17 -28.56 4.27 22.80
C THR A 17 -29.45 3.96 21.60
N PHE A 18 -30.02 2.76 21.52
CA PHE A 18 -31.00 2.42 20.49
C PHE A 18 -32.29 3.23 20.68
N CYS A 19 -32.83 3.28 21.90
CA CYS A 19 -34.05 4.03 22.23
C CYS A 19 -33.91 5.53 21.97
N ALA A 20 -32.75 6.13 22.32
CA ALA A 20 -32.47 7.55 22.08
C ALA A 20 -32.29 7.90 20.58
N THR A 21 -31.77 6.96 19.78
CA THR A 21 -31.62 7.16 18.33
C THR A 21 -32.96 7.01 17.62
N THR A 22 -33.80 6.08 18.08
CA THR A 22 -35.17 5.91 17.55
C THR A 22 -36.09 7.07 17.91
N THR A 23 -36.00 7.64 19.11
CA THR A 23 -36.82 8.82 19.48
C THR A 23 -36.42 10.06 18.70
N LYS A 24 -35.11 10.31 18.48
CA LYS A 24 -34.65 11.39 17.59
C LYS A 24 -35.09 11.20 16.14
N ALA A 25 -35.12 9.97 15.64
CA ALA A 25 -35.62 9.69 14.29
C ALA A 25 -37.13 9.97 14.19
N ILE A 26 -37.91 9.60 15.21
CA ILE A 26 -39.36 9.84 15.26
C ILE A 26 -39.68 11.34 15.37
N SER A 27 -38.97 12.09 16.20
CA SER A 27 -39.18 13.55 16.30
C SER A 27 -38.84 14.28 14.99
N ASN A 28 -37.80 13.83 14.27
CA ASN A 28 -37.44 14.38 12.97
C ASN A 28 -38.51 14.06 11.90
N LEU A 29 -39.20 12.92 12.00
CA LEU A 29 -40.32 12.57 11.11
C LEU A 29 -41.55 13.46 11.37
N GLU A 30 -41.85 13.78 12.63
CA GLU A 30 -42.91 14.74 12.97
C GLU A 30 -42.61 16.16 12.48
N GLU A 31 -41.33 16.55 12.48
CA GLU A 31 -40.88 17.83 11.95
C GLU A 31 -41.02 17.89 10.41
N LEU A 32 -40.78 16.76 9.73
CA LEU A 32 -41.03 16.61 8.29
C LEU A 32 -42.54 16.66 7.95
N LEU A 33 -43.42 16.19 8.84
CA LEU A 33 -44.87 16.29 8.69
C LEU A 33 -45.41 17.72 8.92
N LYS A 34 -44.72 18.55 9.72
CA LYS A 34 -45.03 19.98 9.91
C LYS A 34 -44.59 20.87 8.74
N MET A 35 -43.82 20.32 7.81
CA MET A 35 -43.23 21.06 6.70
C MET A 35 -44.29 21.34 5.61
N SER A 36 -44.26 22.54 5.01
CA SER A 36 -45.25 22.93 3.99
C SER A 36 -45.32 21.90 2.85
N SER A 37 -46.52 21.57 2.37
CA SER A 37 -46.76 20.59 1.29
C SER A 37 -45.90 20.84 0.04
N ARG A 38 -45.60 22.11 -0.25
CA ARG A 38 -44.70 22.54 -1.34
C ARG A 38 -43.24 22.09 -1.13
N VAL A 39 -42.78 22.07 0.11
CA VAL A 39 -41.42 21.62 0.48
C VAL A 39 -41.35 20.09 0.42
N ILE A 40 -42.36 19.39 0.94
CA ILE A 40 -42.44 17.93 0.87
C ILE A 40 -42.43 17.44 -0.59
N SER A 41 -43.24 18.05 -1.46
CA SER A 41 -43.26 17.72 -2.89
C SER A 41 -41.90 17.95 -3.57
N ARG A 42 -41.21 19.05 -3.24
CA ARG A 42 -39.85 19.33 -3.74
C ARG A 42 -38.84 18.28 -3.28
N ILE A 43 -38.91 17.80 -2.04
CA ILE A 43 -38.01 16.77 -1.54
C ILE A 43 -38.29 15.43 -2.22
N ILE A 44 -39.56 15.03 -2.33
CA ILE A 44 -39.96 13.77 -2.99
C ILE A 44 -39.49 13.75 -4.45
N ASN A 45 -39.52 14.88 -5.15
CA ASN A 45 -39.09 14.95 -6.54
C ASN A 45 -37.57 15.07 -6.71
N THR A 46 -36.87 15.76 -5.80
CA THR A 46 -35.41 15.97 -5.93
C THR A 46 -34.58 14.82 -5.34
N LEU A 47 -35.06 14.16 -4.29
CA LEU A 47 -34.37 13.04 -3.64
C LEU A 47 -34.05 11.87 -4.60
N PRO A 48 -34.97 11.33 -5.42
CA PRO A 48 -34.65 10.25 -6.34
C PRO A 48 -33.61 10.67 -7.39
N ILE A 49 -33.65 11.93 -7.84
CA ILE A 49 -32.67 12.48 -8.79
C ILE A 49 -31.27 12.48 -8.16
N LEU A 50 -31.15 12.92 -6.90
CA LEU A 50 -29.90 12.91 -6.17
C LEU A 50 -29.37 11.48 -5.94
N ILE A 51 -30.26 10.54 -5.60
CA ILE A 51 -29.90 9.12 -5.45
C ILE A 51 -29.36 8.56 -6.76
N VAL A 52 -30.06 8.77 -7.88
CA VAL A 52 -29.61 8.29 -9.21
C VAL A 52 -28.28 8.94 -9.59
N ALA A 53 -28.09 10.23 -9.35
CA ALA A 53 -26.83 10.91 -9.61
C ALA A 53 -25.68 10.32 -8.78
N PHE A 54 -25.89 10.08 -7.48
CA PHE A 54 -24.92 9.45 -6.60
C PHE A 54 -24.57 8.04 -7.06
N VAL A 55 -25.58 7.22 -7.39
CA VAL A 55 -25.39 5.85 -7.92
C VAL A 55 -24.60 5.88 -9.23
N CYS A 56 -24.90 6.80 -10.15
CA CYS A 56 -24.17 6.96 -11.40
C CYS A 56 -22.69 7.33 -11.19
N VAL A 57 -22.40 8.23 -10.25
CA VAL A 57 -21.01 8.62 -9.92
C VAL A 57 -20.24 7.43 -9.35
N GLU A 58 -20.84 6.71 -8.40
CA GLU A 58 -20.20 5.55 -7.78
C GLU A 58 -20.06 4.39 -8.79
N TYR A 59 -21.03 4.20 -9.69
CA TYR A 59 -20.94 3.22 -10.77
C TYR A 59 -19.79 3.54 -11.73
N LYS A 60 -19.68 4.79 -12.20
CA LYS A 60 -18.55 5.24 -13.02
C LYS A 60 -17.21 5.05 -12.31
N ARG A 61 -17.16 5.34 -10.99
CA ARG A 61 -15.96 5.12 -10.17
C ARG A 61 -15.58 3.65 -10.11
N ARG A 62 -16.55 2.75 -9.90
CA ARG A 62 -16.33 1.30 -9.89
C ARG A 62 -15.81 0.78 -11.23
N LEU A 63 -16.41 1.19 -12.35
CA LEU A 63 -15.95 0.80 -13.69
C LEU A 63 -14.49 1.19 -13.94
N LYS A 64 -14.11 2.42 -13.56
CA LYS A 64 -12.72 2.88 -13.67
C LYS A 64 -11.77 1.99 -12.86
N SER A 65 -12.14 1.65 -11.62
CA SER A 65 -11.34 0.78 -10.77
C SER A 65 -11.20 -0.64 -11.33
N GLN A 66 -12.27 -1.21 -11.90
CA GLN A 66 -12.22 -2.53 -12.54
C GLN A 66 -11.29 -2.54 -13.76
N ALA A 67 -11.41 -1.54 -14.65
CA ALA A 67 -10.57 -1.45 -15.85
C ALA A 67 -9.07 -1.31 -15.54
N VAL A 68 -8.70 -0.79 -14.37
CA VAL A 68 -7.29 -0.77 -13.91
C VAL A 68 -6.87 -2.16 -13.43
N GLN A 69 -7.71 -2.83 -12.64
CA GLN A 69 -7.42 -4.18 -12.15
C GLN A 69 -7.26 -5.19 -13.29
N ASP A 70 -8.11 -5.10 -14.32
CA ASP A 70 -8.04 -5.99 -15.49
C ASP A 70 -6.75 -5.75 -16.29
N ARG A 71 -6.35 -4.49 -16.50
CA ARG A 71 -5.06 -4.15 -17.14
C ARG A 71 -3.87 -4.73 -16.39
N VAL A 72 -3.82 -4.52 -15.08
CA VAL A 72 -2.78 -5.07 -14.20
C VAL A 72 -2.75 -6.59 -14.30
N ARG A 73 -3.92 -7.24 -14.32
CA ARG A 73 -4.02 -8.69 -14.40
C ARG A 73 -3.43 -9.22 -15.71
N LEU A 74 -3.80 -8.63 -16.84
CA LEU A 74 -3.32 -9.03 -18.17
C LEU A 74 -1.81 -8.86 -18.31
N GLN A 75 -1.26 -7.72 -17.89
CA GLN A 75 0.19 -7.49 -17.92
C GLN A 75 0.96 -8.40 -16.96
N LYS A 76 0.31 -8.79 -15.85
CA LYS A 76 0.82 -9.81 -14.92
C LYS A 76 0.70 -11.22 -15.49
N GLU A 77 0.23 -11.47 -16.70
CA GLU A 77 0.30 -12.80 -17.31
C GLU A 77 1.43 -12.90 -18.34
N GLU A 78 1.98 -11.76 -18.76
CA GLU A 78 3.07 -11.68 -19.73
C GLU A 78 4.41 -12.17 -19.15
N LYS A 79 5.29 -12.62 -20.06
CA LYS A 79 6.65 -13.07 -19.73
C LYS A 79 7.48 -11.86 -19.27
N PRO A 80 8.32 -12.02 -18.22
CA PRO A 80 9.17 -10.94 -17.74
C PRO A 80 10.15 -10.48 -18.83
N ILE A 81 10.27 -9.16 -18.99
CA ILE A 81 11.22 -8.53 -19.92
C ILE A 81 12.49 -8.14 -19.13
N PRO A 82 13.70 -8.42 -19.62
CA PRO A 82 14.92 -7.92 -18.98
C PRO A 82 14.92 -6.39 -18.90
N LEU A 83 15.12 -5.85 -17.69
CA LEU A 83 15.09 -4.41 -17.44
C LEU A 83 16.11 -3.62 -18.28
N PRO A 84 17.38 -4.07 -18.45
CA PRO A 84 18.35 -3.35 -19.28
C PRO A 84 17.88 -3.16 -20.73
N THR A 85 17.21 -4.16 -21.30
CA THR A 85 16.63 -4.11 -22.65
C THR A 85 15.45 -3.15 -22.75
N LEU A 86 14.69 -2.99 -21.66
CA LEU A 86 13.58 -2.06 -21.60
C LEU A 86 14.09 -0.61 -21.41
N MET A 87 15.14 -0.43 -20.60
CA MET A 87 15.78 0.85 -20.38
C MET A 87 16.44 1.43 -21.64
N SER A 88 17.00 0.60 -22.52
CA SER A 88 17.53 1.07 -23.80
C SER A 88 16.44 1.51 -24.79
N LYS A 89 15.19 1.06 -24.61
CA LYS A 89 14.04 1.45 -25.42
C LYS A 89 13.31 2.68 -24.89
N LEU A 90 13.37 2.92 -23.57
CA LEU A 90 12.79 4.09 -22.93
C LEU A 90 13.53 5.35 -23.38
N LYS A 91 12.88 6.17 -24.23
CA LYS A 91 13.43 7.46 -24.65
C LYS A 91 12.86 8.61 -23.83
N ASN A 92 11.60 8.49 -23.35
CA ASN A 92 10.89 9.55 -22.64
C ASN A 92 10.10 9.03 -21.41
N GLU A 93 9.76 9.94 -20.49
CA GLU A 93 8.89 9.66 -19.32
C GLU A 93 7.46 9.24 -19.72
N ALA A 94 6.97 9.65 -20.89
CA ALA A 94 5.65 9.28 -21.39
C ALA A 94 5.55 7.76 -21.62
N ASP A 95 6.61 7.15 -22.14
CA ASP A 95 6.69 5.70 -22.38
C ASP A 95 6.61 4.92 -21.05
N LEU A 96 7.06 5.52 -19.95
CA LEU A 96 7.07 4.89 -18.62
C LEU A 96 5.65 4.73 -18.04
N LYS A 97 4.72 5.62 -18.40
CA LYS A 97 3.31 5.52 -17.98
C LYS A 97 2.57 4.42 -18.73
N ASP A 98 2.89 4.24 -20.01
CA ASP A 98 2.28 3.18 -20.83
C ASP A 98 2.82 1.80 -20.46
N LEU A 99 4.05 1.74 -19.95
CA LEU A 99 4.70 0.53 -19.42
C LEU A 99 4.43 0.29 -17.93
N GLU A 100 3.52 1.06 -17.31
CA GLU A 100 3.12 0.81 -15.93
C GLU A 100 2.55 -0.60 -15.79
N PHE A 101 2.96 -1.30 -14.74
CA PHE A 101 2.66 -2.71 -14.44
C PHE A 101 3.23 -3.74 -15.42
N THR A 102 4.17 -3.37 -16.30
CA THR A 102 4.93 -4.36 -17.06
C THR A 102 5.86 -5.16 -16.15
N ARG A 103 5.93 -6.47 -16.36
CA ARG A 103 6.83 -7.37 -15.64
C ARG A 103 8.26 -7.24 -16.13
N VAL A 104 9.16 -6.99 -15.19
CA VAL A 104 10.58 -6.81 -15.45
C VAL A 104 11.44 -7.74 -14.61
N GLU A 105 12.56 -8.15 -15.19
CA GLU A 105 13.59 -8.93 -14.52
C GLU A 105 14.90 -8.13 -14.44
N LEU A 106 15.53 -8.13 -13.27
CA LEU A 106 16.76 -7.41 -12.97
C LEU A 106 17.73 -8.31 -12.21
N GLU A 107 19.02 -8.23 -12.54
CA GLU A 107 20.10 -8.94 -11.83
C GLU A 107 21.16 -7.93 -11.37
N GLY A 108 21.57 -8.03 -10.10
CA GLY A 108 22.42 -7.02 -9.48
C GLY A 108 22.46 -7.10 -7.96
N GLU A 109 22.88 -6.00 -7.34
CA GLU A 109 23.11 -5.92 -5.90
C GLU A 109 22.39 -4.73 -5.28
N PHE A 110 21.92 -4.88 -4.04
CA PHE A 110 21.31 -3.80 -3.28
C PHE A 110 22.37 -2.96 -2.56
N ASP A 111 22.20 -1.65 -2.61
CA ASP A 111 22.95 -0.70 -1.79
C ASP A 111 22.10 -0.31 -0.57
N HIS A 112 22.28 -1.05 0.53
CA HIS A 112 21.49 -0.87 1.76
C HIS A 112 21.85 0.42 2.52
N ASP A 113 23.03 1.00 2.28
CA ASP A 113 23.48 2.19 3.00
C ASP A 113 22.66 3.43 2.61
N ARG A 114 22.19 3.45 1.36
CA ARG A 114 21.43 4.53 0.74
C ARG A 114 19.93 4.24 0.64
N GLU A 115 19.38 3.37 1.48
CA GLU A 115 17.94 3.11 1.49
C GLU A 115 17.11 4.33 1.94
N VAL A 116 15.93 4.48 1.33
CA VAL A 116 14.96 5.51 1.65
C VAL A 116 13.62 4.88 2.06
N VAL A 117 12.85 5.64 2.82
CA VAL A 117 11.61 5.19 3.43
C VAL A 117 10.46 6.02 2.86
N ILE A 118 9.43 5.36 2.34
CA ILE A 118 8.22 6.01 1.85
C ILE A 118 7.08 5.72 2.82
N GLY A 119 6.52 6.76 3.43
CA GLY A 119 5.56 6.60 4.52
C GLY A 119 4.60 7.76 4.70
N TYR A 120 3.55 7.61 5.49
CA TYR A 120 3.05 6.37 6.08
C TYR A 120 2.15 5.61 5.08
N ARG A 121 2.14 4.28 5.15
CA ARG A 121 1.38 3.39 4.27
C ARG A 121 0.65 2.31 5.05
N ALA A 122 -0.60 2.06 4.67
CA ALA A 122 -1.40 0.98 5.24
C ALA A 122 -0.91 -0.38 4.72
N ASN A 123 -1.01 -1.39 5.57
CA ASN A 123 -0.68 -2.76 5.20
C ASN A 123 -1.69 -3.33 4.19
N GLN A 124 -1.29 -3.42 2.93
CA GLN A 124 -2.10 -3.99 1.85
C GLN A 124 -2.19 -5.52 1.90
N GLN A 125 -1.33 -6.19 2.68
CA GLN A 125 -1.20 -7.65 2.72
C GLN A 125 -1.25 -8.17 4.16
N PRO A 126 -2.38 -7.97 4.87
CA PRO A 126 -2.51 -8.33 6.28
C PRO A 126 -2.42 -9.85 6.54
N HIS A 127 -2.58 -10.68 5.51
CA HIS A 127 -2.47 -12.14 5.58
C HIS A 127 -1.02 -12.64 5.52
N LEU A 128 -0.08 -11.82 5.04
CA LEU A 128 1.34 -12.18 4.98
C LEU A 128 2.12 -11.71 6.21
N THR A 129 1.51 -10.84 7.02
CA THR A 129 2.09 -10.25 8.22
C THR A 129 1.60 -10.96 9.48
N PRO A 130 2.35 -10.91 10.60
CA PRO A 130 1.95 -11.53 11.86
C PRO A 130 0.54 -11.08 12.29
N LYS A 131 -0.23 -11.99 12.90
CA LYS A 131 -1.59 -11.74 13.41
C LYS A 131 -1.55 -10.55 14.40
N GLY A 132 -1.93 -9.37 13.92
CA GLY A 132 -1.88 -8.10 14.66
C GLY A 132 -1.62 -6.88 13.78
N SER A 133 -1.01 -7.06 12.61
CA SER A 133 -0.62 -5.94 11.73
C SER A 133 -1.69 -5.43 10.76
N ARG A 134 -2.95 -5.87 10.88
CA ARG A 134 -4.04 -5.48 9.95
C ARG A 134 -4.32 -3.97 9.97
N TRP A 135 -4.14 -3.33 11.12
CA TRP A 135 -4.37 -1.89 11.32
C TRP A 135 -3.08 -1.10 11.56
N GLN A 136 -1.91 -1.73 11.40
CA GLN A 136 -0.65 -1.06 11.66
C GLN A 136 -0.25 -0.18 10.47
N LYS A 137 0.10 1.07 10.78
CA LYS A 137 0.79 1.95 9.85
C LYS A 137 2.23 1.43 9.68
N GLY A 138 2.69 1.43 8.45
CA GLY A 138 4.07 1.09 8.14
C GLY A 138 4.60 1.96 7.03
N VAL A 139 5.70 1.52 6.45
CA VAL A 139 6.43 2.26 5.43
C VAL A 139 6.91 1.30 4.35
N TYR A 140 7.05 1.79 3.12
CA TYR A 140 7.75 1.06 2.07
C TYR A 140 9.24 1.37 2.15
N ILE A 141 10.06 0.35 1.98
CA ILE A 141 11.51 0.53 1.92
C ILE A 141 11.94 0.46 0.47
N VAL A 142 12.48 1.57 -0.03
CA VAL A 142 13.01 1.67 -1.38
C VAL A 142 14.52 1.72 -1.29
N THR A 143 15.17 0.87 -2.06
CA THR A 143 16.62 0.70 -2.01
C THR A 143 17.19 0.82 -3.42
N PRO A 144 18.27 1.58 -3.62
CA PRO A 144 19.00 1.58 -4.88
C PRO A 144 19.50 0.16 -5.20
N PHE A 145 19.31 -0.25 -6.45
CA PHE A 145 19.74 -1.54 -6.96
C PHE A 145 20.67 -1.33 -8.14
N LYS A 146 21.91 -1.79 -8.01
CA LYS A 146 22.94 -1.67 -9.03
C LYS A 146 22.88 -2.86 -9.97
N LEU A 147 22.55 -2.60 -11.23
CA LEU A 147 22.47 -3.61 -12.28
C LEU A 147 23.87 -4.13 -12.63
N LYS A 148 24.01 -5.44 -12.69
CA LYS A 148 25.30 -6.09 -12.99
C LYS A 148 25.72 -5.92 -14.46
N GLU A 149 24.77 -5.94 -15.39
CA GLU A 149 25.04 -5.86 -16.83
C GLU A 149 25.46 -4.47 -17.29
N THR A 150 24.75 -3.43 -16.83
CA THR A 150 24.93 -2.05 -17.31
C THR A 150 25.69 -1.16 -16.31
N GLY A 151 25.76 -1.57 -15.03
CA GLY A 151 26.30 -0.73 -13.94
C GLY A 151 25.35 0.38 -13.48
N ASP A 152 24.25 0.60 -14.20
CA ASP A 152 23.19 1.55 -13.85
C ASP A 152 22.55 1.23 -12.49
N THR A 153 22.14 2.27 -11.78
CA THR A 153 21.41 2.11 -10.51
C THR A 153 19.94 2.51 -10.70
N VAL A 154 19.03 1.65 -10.28
CA VAL A 154 17.57 1.82 -10.36
C VAL A 154 16.93 1.75 -8.98
N LEU A 155 15.71 2.25 -8.83
CA LEU A 155 14.98 2.23 -7.56
C LEU A 155 14.13 0.96 -7.46
N VAL A 156 14.29 0.20 -6.38
CA VAL A 156 13.51 -1.02 -6.14
C VAL A 156 12.79 -0.94 -4.81
N ASN A 157 11.46 -1.10 -4.83
CA ASN A 157 10.68 -1.28 -3.61
C ASN A 157 10.84 -2.69 -3.08
N ARG A 158 11.40 -2.82 -1.88
CA ARG A 158 11.57 -4.10 -1.18
C ARG A 158 10.32 -4.52 -0.40
N GLY A 159 9.29 -3.68 -0.39
CA GLY A 159 8.00 -3.98 0.22
C GLY A 159 7.77 -3.24 1.53
N TRP A 160 6.64 -3.60 2.15
CA TRP A 160 6.11 -2.91 3.31
C TRP A 160 6.73 -3.46 4.61
N VAL A 161 7.06 -2.56 5.52
CA VAL A 161 7.54 -2.89 6.87
C VAL A 161 6.73 -2.13 7.92
N PRO A 162 6.49 -2.72 9.10
CA PRO A 162 5.93 -1.98 10.24
C PRO A 162 6.82 -0.79 10.59
N LEU A 163 6.22 0.31 11.07
CA LEU A 163 6.96 1.53 11.40
C LEU A 163 8.08 1.29 12.43
N GLN A 164 7.86 0.38 13.38
CA GLN A 164 8.85 0.02 14.41
C GLN A 164 10.14 -0.58 13.83
N LEU A 165 10.07 -1.03 12.57
CA LEU A 165 11.15 -1.70 11.86
C LEU A 165 11.58 -0.91 10.62
N ALA A 166 11.29 0.40 10.61
CA ALA A 166 11.79 1.30 9.58
C ALA A 166 13.32 1.46 9.65
N ASP A 167 13.91 1.37 10.85
CA ASP A 167 15.38 1.45 11.01
C ASP A 167 16.04 0.15 10.50
N PRO A 168 17.00 0.21 9.55
CA PRO A 168 17.76 -0.94 9.08
C PRO A 168 18.36 -1.80 10.20
N LYS A 169 18.79 -1.21 11.32
CA LYS A 169 19.37 -1.96 12.46
C LYS A 169 18.37 -2.94 13.09
N ALA A 170 17.08 -2.63 13.04
CA ALA A 170 16.04 -3.50 13.59
C ALA A 170 15.69 -4.68 12.64
N ARG A 171 16.28 -4.72 11.43
CA ARG A 171 15.88 -5.62 10.33
C ARG A 171 17.07 -6.28 9.63
N VAL A 172 18.09 -6.67 10.40
CA VAL A 172 19.33 -7.30 9.90
C VAL A 172 19.06 -8.51 8.99
N GLY A 173 18.14 -9.41 9.38
CA GLY A 173 17.82 -10.58 8.54
C GLY A 173 17.08 -10.27 7.23
N GLY A 174 16.64 -9.02 7.03
CA GLY A 174 16.03 -8.56 5.78
C GLY A 174 17.01 -7.87 4.82
N GLN A 175 18.26 -7.69 5.22
CA GLN A 175 19.32 -7.12 4.37
C GLN A 175 20.06 -8.24 3.65
N VAL A 176 19.55 -8.62 2.48
CA VAL A 176 20.19 -9.65 1.65
C VAL A 176 21.39 -9.04 0.94
N THR A 177 22.57 -9.63 1.12
CA THR A 177 23.82 -9.21 0.49
C THR A 177 24.19 -10.08 -0.71
N GLY A 178 24.87 -9.49 -1.71
CA GLY A 178 25.37 -10.17 -2.90
C GLY A 178 24.43 -10.09 -4.11
N THR A 179 24.84 -10.71 -5.21
CA THR A 179 24.11 -10.70 -6.49
C THR A 179 22.82 -11.50 -6.42
N LEU A 180 21.71 -10.85 -6.78
CA LEU A 180 20.35 -11.39 -6.74
C LEU A 180 19.65 -11.14 -8.08
N LYS A 181 18.82 -12.11 -8.49
CA LYS A 181 17.84 -11.93 -9.55
C LYS A 181 16.48 -11.58 -8.94
N ILE A 182 15.86 -10.50 -9.42
CA ILE A 182 14.61 -9.95 -8.90
C ILE A 182 13.60 -9.86 -10.03
N LEU A 183 12.38 -10.32 -9.73
CA LEU A 183 11.20 -10.09 -10.54
C LEU A 183 10.35 -8.99 -9.92
N GLY A 184 10.03 -7.98 -10.72
CA GLY A 184 9.25 -6.82 -10.30
C GLY A 184 8.30 -6.31 -11.36
N LEU A 185 7.50 -5.32 -10.99
CA LEU A 185 6.61 -4.58 -11.88
C LEU A 185 7.10 -3.15 -11.97
N LEU A 186 7.16 -2.60 -13.17
CA LEU A 186 7.40 -1.18 -13.35
C LEU A 186 6.24 -0.38 -12.76
N ARG A 187 6.54 0.71 -12.05
CA ARG A 187 5.50 1.59 -11.51
C ARG A 187 5.90 3.05 -11.66
N SER A 188 4.92 3.87 -12.02
CA SER A 188 5.10 5.31 -12.19
C SER A 188 4.97 6.06 -10.86
N THR A 189 5.40 7.33 -10.87
CA THR A 189 5.19 8.28 -9.76
C THR A 189 3.73 8.36 -9.34
N GLU A 190 3.48 8.34 -8.03
CA GLU A 190 2.13 8.47 -7.49
C GLU A 190 1.57 9.86 -7.81
N LYS A 191 0.32 9.90 -8.28
CA LYS A 191 -0.37 11.18 -8.52
C LYS A 191 -0.63 11.87 -7.17
N LYS A 192 0.04 13.00 -6.95
CA LYS A 192 -0.16 13.85 -5.79
C LYS A 192 -1.61 14.35 -5.73
N ASN A 193 -2.20 14.28 -4.53
CA ASN A 193 -3.47 14.94 -4.27
C ASN A 193 -3.25 16.47 -4.32
N PRO A 194 -3.99 17.24 -5.14
CA PRO A 194 -3.85 18.70 -5.19
C PRO A 194 -4.03 19.40 -3.83
N PHE A 195 -4.74 18.77 -2.90
CA PHE A 195 -4.97 19.30 -1.54
C PHE A 195 -3.92 18.85 -0.51
N ASP A 196 -2.93 18.06 -0.91
CA ASP A 196 -1.82 17.67 -0.05
C ASP A 196 -0.65 18.64 -0.25
N PHE A 197 -0.47 19.58 0.68
CA PHE A 197 0.58 20.60 0.59
C PHE A 197 1.94 20.13 1.13
N ARG A 198 2.04 18.88 1.59
CA ARG A 198 3.31 18.36 2.11
C ARG A 198 4.35 18.27 0.98
N PRO A 199 5.63 18.55 1.29
CA PRO A 199 6.72 18.27 0.36
C PRO A 199 6.85 16.76 0.14
N SER A 200 7.47 16.36 -0.97
CA SER A 200 7.77 14.97 -1.28
C SER A 200 8.74 14.38 -0.25
N GLN A 201 9.84 15.10 0.00
CA GLN A 201 10.86 14.78 0.98
C GLN A 201 10.59 15.53 2.30
N ASP A 202 10.78 14.84 3.42
CA ASP A 202 10.66 15.45 4.75
C ASP A 202 11.88 16.33 5.05
N SER A 203 11.63 17.49 5.66
CA SER A 203 12.67 18.45 6.04
C SER A 203 13.46 18.01 7.27
N PHE A 204 12.88 17.15 8.13
CA PHE A 204 13.55 16.67 9.35
C PHE A 204 14.28 15.34 9.14
N ASN A 205 13.87 14.56 8.15
CA ASN A 205 14.46 13.26 7.84
C ASN A 205 14.63 13.13 6.32
N GLU A 206 15.85 13.38 5.85
CA GLU A 206 16.18 13.35 4.42
C GLU A 206 15.93 11.98 3.78
N LYS A 207 15.99 10.89 4.56
CA LYS A 207 15.69 9.54 4.06
C LYS A 207 14.20 9.26 3.96
N PHE A 208 13.33 10.13 4.48
CA PHE A 208 11.89 9.93 4.52
C PHE A 208 11.17 10.73 3.43
N PHE A 209 10.32 10.04 2.69
CA PHE A 209 9.46 10.60 1.65
C PHE A 209 7.98 10.36 2.00
N SER A 210 7.17 11.40 1.89
CA SER A 210 5.72 11.34 2.19
C SER A 210 4.94 10.51 1.16
N TYR A 211 5.37 10.58 -0.10
CA TYR A 211 4.77 9.84 -1.20
C TYR A 211 5.81 9.40 -2.24
N LEU A 212 5.43 8.45 -3.09
CA LEU A 212 6.31 7.95 -4.14
C LEU A 212 6.43 9.01 -5.23
N ASN A 213 7.49 9.82 -5.15
CA ASN A 213 7.96 10.65 -6.26
C ASN A 213 9.29 10.08 -6.79
N VAL A 214 9.23 9.41 -7.94
CA VAL A 214 10.39 8.71 -8.51
C VAL A 214 11.50 9.70 -8.84
N ASP A 215 11.17 10.87 -9.36
CA ASP A 215 12.17 11.85 -9.80
C ASP A 215 12.92 12.48 -8.63
N ASP A 216 12.20 12.84 -7.56
CA ASP A 216 12.83 13.42 -6.37
C ASP A 216 13.72 12.39 -5.65
N ILE A 217 13.24 11.14 -5.53
CA ILE A 217 14.02 10.05 -4.93
C ILE A 217 15.25 9.73 -5.80
N ALA A 218 15.09 9.68 -7.12
CA ALA A 218 16.18 9.41 -8.04
C ALA A 218 17.24 10.51 -8.02
N LYS A 219 16.82 11.79 -7.96
CA LYS A 219 17.74 12.94 -7.79
C LYS A 219 18.50 12.87 -6.47
N TYR A 220 17.82 12.55 -5.37
CA TYR A 220 18.45 12.41 -4.06
C TYR A 220 19.49 11.27 -4.02
N LEU A 221 19.18 10.14 -4.66
CA LEU A 221 20.04 8.95 -4.65
C LEU A 221 21.06 8.90 -5.80
N GLY A 222 20.97 9.80 -6.78
CA GLY A 222 21.78 9.79 -7.99
C GLY A 222 21.52 8.56 -8.88
N THR A 223 20.27 8.10 -8.95
CA THR A 223 19.86 6.91 -9.72
C THR A 223 19.10 7.32 -10.98
N LYS A 224 18.85 6.37 -11.89
CA LYS A 224 17.91 6.60 -12.98
C LYS A 224 16.47 6.68 -12.45
N CYS A 225 15.61 7.46 -13.11
CA CYS A 225 14.18 7.61 -12.81
C CYS A 225 13.37 6.36 -13.22
N VAL A 226 13.78 5.19 -12.74
CA VAL A 226 13.13 3.90 -13.01
C VAL A 226 12.82 3.28 -11.66
N PHE A 227 11.53 3.06 -11.40
CA PHE A 227 11.05 2.49 -10.16
C PHE A 227 10.37 1.14 -10.41
N VAL A 228 10.80 0.14 -9.64
CA VAL A 228 10.34 -1.24 -9.77
C VAL A 228 9.79 -1.73 -8.43
N ASP A 229 8.54 -2.20 -8.44
CA ASP A 229 7.89 -2.82 -7.29
C ASP A 229 8.18 -4.32 -7.27
N ALA A 230 8.93 -4.83 -6.29
CA ALA A 230 9.32 -6.23 -6.24
C ALA A 230 8.11 -7.12 -5.90
N VAL A 231 7.70 -8.00 -6.83
CA VAL A 231 6.47 -8.82 -6.67
C VAL A 231 6.71 -10.12 -5.93
N CYS A 232 7.93 -10.66 -6.01
CA CYS A 232 8.44 -11.89 -5.41
C CYS A 232 9.01 -12.84 -6.45
N SER A 233 10.34 -12.94 -6.47
CA SER A 233 11.15 -14.16 -6.43
C SER A 233 12.59 -13.67 -6.31
N PHE A 234 13.18 -13.66 -5.11
CA PHE A 234 14.63 -13.53 -5.05
C PHE A 234 15.22 -14.89 -5.39
N TYR A 235 15.96 -15.00 -6.48
CA TYR A 235 16.83 -16.14 -6.70
C TYR A 235 18.22 -15.75 -6.19
N SER A 236 18.55 -16.22 -4.99
CA SER A 236 19.97 -16.34 -4.62
C SER A 236 20.55 -17.53 -5.39
N ARG A 237 21.86 -17.50 -5.70
CA ARG A 237 22.61 -18.67 -6.22
C ARG A 237 22.40 -19.94 -5.37
N ARG A 238 21.97 -19.79 -4.11
CA ARG A 238 21.58 -20.89 -3.19
C ARG A 238 20.13 -21.41 -3.37
N GLY A 239 19.44 -21.06 -4.45
CA GLY A 239 18.17 -21.68 -4.85
C GLY A 239 16.95 -21.35 -3.98
N THR A 240 17.06 -20.41 -3.05
CA THR A 240 15.99 -20.13 -2.08
C THR A 240 15.10 -19.00 -2.56
N ILE A 241 13.84 -19.32 -2.88
CA ILE A 241 12.82 -18.33 -3.26
C ILE A 241 12.29 -17.68 -1.98
N PHE A 242 12.37 -16.36 -1.90
CA PHE A 242 11.70 -15.62 -0.85
C PHE A 242 10.84 -14.48 -1.39
N LYS A 243 9.71 -14.20 -0.74
CA LYS A 243 8.93 -12.98 -1.01
C LYS A 243 9.53 -11.79 -0.26
N PRO A 244 9.58 -10.57 -0.84
CA PRO A 244 10.13 -9.39 -0.17
C PRO A 244 9.48 -9.11 1.18
N THR A 245 8.15 -9.13 1.24
CA THR A 245 7.39 -9.05 2.50
C THR A 245 7.67 -10.24 3.40
N GLN A 246 7.76 -11.47 2.88
CA GLN A 246 8.06 -12.66 3.70
C GLN A 246 9.51 -12.76 4.19
N LEU A 247 10.50 -12.16 3.52
CA LEU A 247 11.89 -12.08 3.99
C LEU A 247 11.98 -11.19 5.22
N ILE A 248 11.34 -10.03 5.11
CA ILE A 248 11.24 -9.09 6.21
C ILE A 248 10.43 -9.72 7.34
N ILE A 249 9.32 -10.38 7.04
CA ILE A 249 8.49 -11.02 8.07
C ILE A 249 9.17 -12.25 8.67
N ARG A 250 9.94 -13.05 7.90
CA ARG A 250 10.75 -14.15 8.44
C ARG A 250 11.87 -13.64 9.32
N SER A 251 12.57 -12.57 8.95
CA SER A 251 13.60 -11.98 9.81
C SER A 251 13.01 -11.40 11.09
N ILE A 252 11.79 -10.83 11.03
CA ILE A 252 11.02 -10.42 12.21
C ILE A 252 10.69 -11.63 13.10
N THR A 253 10.13 -12.71 12.55
CA THR A 253 9.79 -13.90 13.33
C THR A 253 11.02 -14.52 13.97
N LEU A 254 12.16 -14.57 13.28
CA LEU A 254 13.43 -15.10 13.81
C LEU A 254 14.05 -14.19 14.89
N SER A 255 13.91 -12.87 14.77
CA SER A 255 14.36 -11.91 15.79
C SER A 255 13.49 -11.97 17.06
N VAL A 256 12.17 -12.12 16.90
CA VAL A 256 11.21 -12.28 18.01
C VAL A 256 11.37 -13.63 18.72
N SER A 257 11.66 -14.72 18.01
CA SER A 257 11.92 -16.01 18.66
C SER A 257 13.22 -16.03 19.46
N ASN A 258 14.27 -15.37 18.99
CA ASN A 258 15.55 -15.29 19.71
C ASN A 258 15.49 -14.41 20.97
N THR A 259 14.56 -13.47 21.03
CA THR A 259 14.36 -12.60 22.21
C THR A 259 13.46 -13.23 23.28
N LEU A 260 12.65 -14.23 22.92
CA LEU A 260 11.80 -14.98 23.85
C LEU A 260 12.41 -16.30 24.34
N GLY A 261 13.57 -16.71 23.80
CA GLY A 261 14.26 -17.97 24.14
C GLY A 261 15.43 -17.86 25.13
N ASN A 262 15.74 -16.65 25.62
CA ASN A 262 16.83 -16.41 26.59
C ASN A 262 16.28 -15.85 27.92
N GLY A 263 15.37 -16.59 28.55
CA GLY A 263 14.85 -16.31 29.89
C GLY A 263 14.74 -17.59 30.70
#